data_AF-A0A5C5ZDI7-F1
#
_entry.id   AF-A0A5C5ZDI7-F1
#
_cell.length_a   1.000
_cell.length_b   1.000
_cell.length_c   1.000
_cell.angle_alpha   90.00
_cell.angle_beta   90.00
_cell.angle_gamma   90.00
#
_symmetry.space_group_name_H-M   'P 1'
#
loop_
_entity.id
_entity.type
_entity.pdbx_description
1 polymer ?
#
loop_
_entity_poly.entity_id
_entity_poly.type
_entity_poly.pdbx_seq_one_letter_code
_entity_poly.pdbx_strand_id
1 'polypeptide(L)' 'MPEPLAFNDSTLTRIADAKIQAAIDEGQFDNLPGFGKPLAIIDEPYDPGWWIRRKLKREELPIRLTPD' A
#
# COMPACT_ATOMS: atom_id res chain seq x y z
N MET A 1 -5.38 10.22 -37.55
CA MET A 1 -4.37 9.78 -36.58
C MET A 1 -5.10 9.39 -35.31
N PRO A 2 -5.16 8.12 -34.88
CA PRO A 2 -5.64 7.81 -33.54
C PRO A 2 -4.70 8.47 -32.52
N GLU A 3 -5.24 8.97 -31.41
CA GLU A 3 -4.41 9.52 -30.33
C GLU A 3 -3.42 8.46 -29.82
N PRO A 4 -2.19 8.86 -29.45
CA PRO A 4 -1.25 7.96 -28.79
C PRO A 4 -1.91 7.40 -27.52
N LEU A 5 -1.67 6.12 -27.22
CA LEU A 5 -2.18 5.39 -26.04
C LEU A 5 -1.97 6.19 -24.75
N ALA A 6 -2.86 7.12 -24.46
CA ALA A 6 -2.99 7.75 -23.16
C ALA A 6 -3.52 6.64 -22.26
N PHE A 7 -2.75 6.28 -21.23
CA PHE A 7 -3.24 5.45 -20.14
C PHE A 7 -4.45 6.18 -19.53
N ASN A 8 -5.66 5.85 -19.99
CA ASN A 8 -6.88 6.38 -19.40
C ASN A 8 -7.08 5.70 -18.04
N ASP A 9 -7.68 6.44 -17.09
CA ASP A 9 -7.91 5.94 -15.73
C ASP A 9 -8.68 4.61 -15.73
N SER A 10 -9.58 4.39 -16.69
CA SER A 10 -10.35 3.14 -16.80
C SER A 10 -9.50 1.92 -17.17
N THR A 11 -8.48 2.06 -18.02
CA THR A 11 -7.56 0.95 -18.36
C THR A 11 -6.64 0.63 -17.19
N LEU A 12 -6.16 1.66 -16.49
CA LEU A 12 -5.31 1.48 -15.31
C LEU A 12 -6.07 0.75 -14.19
N THR A 13 -7.30 1.16 -13.90
CA THR A 13 -8.17 0.49 -12.92
C THR A 13 -8.35 -0.98 -13.29
N ARG A 14 -8.68 -1.28 -14.55
CA ARG A 14 -8.92 -2.67 -14.98
C ARG A 14 -7.68 -3.56 -14.87
N ILE A 15 -6.49 -3.01 -15.12
CA ILE A 15 -5.22 -3.73 -14.94
C ILE A 15 -4.92 -3.94 -13.46
N ALA A 16 -5.16 -2.93 -12.62
CA ALA A 16 -4.97 -3.05 -11.17
C ALA A 16 -5.88 -4.14 -10.59
N ASP A 17 -7.17 -4.12 -10.93
CA ASP A 17 -8.15 -5.11 -10.45
C ASP A 17 -7.74 -6.54 -10.86
N ALA A 18 -7.35 -6.73 -12.13
CA ALA A 18 -6.92 -8.04 -12.62
C ALA A 18 -5.68 -8.57 -11.88
N LYS A 19 -4.72 -7.69 -11.56
CA LYS A 19 -3.52 -8.07 -10.79
C LYS A 19 -3.84 -8.41 -9.35
N ILE A 20 -4.73 -7.65 -8.72
CA ILE A 20 -5.16 -7.90 -7.34
C ILE A 20 -5.86 -9.25 -7.26
N GLN A 21 -6.79 -9.53 -8.19
CA GLN A 21 -7.51 -10.80 -8.19
C GLN A 21 -6.58 -12.00 -8.38
N ALA A 22 -5.63 -11.92 -9.33
CA ALA A 22 -4.65 -12.99 -9.52
C ALA A 22 -3.81 -13.24 -8.26
N ALA A 23 -3.36 -12.19 -7.57
CA ALA A 23 -2.60 -12.33 -6.33
C ALA A 23 -3.43 -12.93 -5.17
N ILE A 24 -4.74 -12.67 -5.13
CA ILE A 24 -5.68 -13.32 -4.20
C ILE A 24 -5.79 -14.81 -4.52
N ASP A 25 -6.05 -15.17 -5.78
CA ASP A 25 -6.24 -16.55 -6.23
C ASP A 25 -4.98 -17.41 -5.99
N GLU A 26 -3.80 -16.80 -6.11
CA GLU A 26 -2.50 -17.42 -5.82
C GLU A 26 -2.16 -17.50 -4.32
N GLY A 27 -3.00 -16.94 -3.44
CA GLY A 27 -2.75 -16.93 -1.99
C GLY A 27 -1.56 -16.05 -1.58
N GLN A 28 -1.16 -15.07 -2.41
CA GLN A 28 -0.02 -14.18 -2.10
C GLN A 28 -0.23 -13.35 -0.83
N PHE A 29 -1.48 -13.24 -0.36
CA PHE A 29 -1.87 -12.51 0.85
C PHE A 29 -2.02 -13.41 2.10
N ASP A 30 -1.93 -14.74 1.98
CA ASP A 30 -2.25 -15.68 3.06
C ASP A 30 -1.22 -15.67 4.20
N ASN A 31 0.03 -15.31 3.91
CA ASN A 31 1.13 -15.34 4.88
C ASN A 31 1.79 -13.96 5.06
N LEU A 32 0.99 -12.89 5.02
CA LEU A 32 1.50 -11.54 5.25
C LEU A 32 2.09 -11.39 6.66
N PRO A 33 3.17 -10.60 6.82
CA PRO A 33 3.68 -10.24 8.13
C PRO A 33 2.60 -9.60 9.00
N GLY A 34 2.21 -10.29 10.07
CA GLY A 34 1.16 -9.83 10.99
C GLY A 34 -0.22 -10.46 10.77
N PHE A 35 -0.39 -11.34 9.78
CA PHE A 35 -1.65 -12.06 9.59
C PHE A 35 -2.04 -12.83 10.86
N GLY A 36 -3.29 -12.63 11.30
CA GLY A 36 -3.84 -13.24 12.53
C GLY A 36 -3.26 -12.71 13.86
N LYS A 37 -2.33 -11.76 13.84
CA LYS A 37 -1.73 -11.20 15.07
C LYS A 37 -2.50 -9.96 15.55
N PRO A 38 -2.55 -9.70 16.87
CA PRO A 38 -3.11 -8.46 17.39
C PRO A 38 -2.42 -7.22 16.80
N LEU A 39 -3.18 -6.14 16.64
CA LEU A 39 -2.63 -4.85 16.24
C LEU A 39 -1.74 -4.30 17.35
N ALA A 40 -0.46 -4.05 17.04
CA ALA A 40 0.52 -3.58 18.01
C ALA A 40 0.22 -2.17 18.59
N ILE A 41 -0.64 -1.40 17.93
CA ILE A 41 -0.91 0.01 18.25
C ILE A 41 -2.30 0.22 18.88
N ILE A 42 -2.98 -0.86 19.29
CA ILE A 42 -4.39 -0.78 19.73
C ILE A 42 -4.60 0.12 20.96
N ASP A 43 -3.55 0.30 21.76
CA ASP A 43 -3.54 1.14 22.97
C ASP A 43 -2.73 2.44 22.79
N GLU A 44 -2.26 2.75 21.58
CA GLU A 44 -1.50 3.97 21.32
C GLU A 44 -2.43 5.16 21.03
N PRO A 45 -2.06 6.39 21.45
CA PRO A 45 -2.76 7.61 21.03
C PRO A 45 -2.83 7.71 19.50
N TYR A 46 -3.97 8.18 18.99
CA TYR A 46 -4.16 8.37 17.55
C TYR A 46 -3.15 9.39 16.98
N ASP A 47 -2.28 8.93 16.09
CA ASP A 47 -1.36 9.76 15.30
C ASP A 47 -1.79 9.72 13.82
N PRO A 48 -2.25 10.83 13.20
CA PRO A 48 -2.57 10.86 11.77
C PRO A 48 -1.41 10.40 10.86
N GLY A 49 -0.17 10.53 11.33
CA GLY A 49 1.06 10.09 10.66
C GLY A 49 1.49 8.65 10.98
N TRP A 50 0.69 7.85 11.70
CA TRP A 50 1.08 6.52 12.16
C TRP A 50 1.58 5.62 11.01
N TRP A 51 0.89 5.66 9.87
CA TRP A 51 1.16 4.79 8.73
C TRP A 51 2.47 5.16 8.02
N ILE A 52 2.77 6.45 7.88
CA ILE A 52 4.00 6.92 7.20
C ILE A 52 5.21 6.67 8.08
N ARG A 53 5.13 6.92 9.39
CA ARG A 53 6.20 6.60 10.34
C ARG A 53 6.50 5.10 10.33
N ARG A 54 5.46 4.25 10.33
CA ARG A 54 5.61 2.79 10.27
C ARG A 54 6.23 2.33 8.95
N LYS A 55 5.84 2.92 7.82
CA LYS A 55 6.42 2.63 6.51
C LYS A 55 7.90 3.01 6.49
N LEU A 56 8.26 4.23 6.90
CA LEU A 56 9.66 4.68 6.96
C LEU A 56 10.52 3.76 7.83
N LYS A 57 10.01 3.36 9.00
CA LYS A 57 10.69 2.40 9.88
C LYS A 57 10.91 1.04 9.22
N ARG A 58 9.93 0.52 8.46
CA ARG A 58 10.02 -0.77 7.78
C ARG A 58 11.00 -0.76 6.60
N GLU A 59 11.04 0.34 5.85
CA GLU A 59 11.89 0.50 4.67
C GLU A 59 13.29 1.09 5.02
N GLU A 60 13.61 1.27 6.31
CA GLU A 60 14.85 1.87 6.80
C GLU A 60 15.16 3.25 6.18
N LEU A 61 14.12 4.03 5.91
CA LEU A 61 14.23 5.34 5.26
C LEU A 61 14.45 6.47 6.29
N PRO A 62 15.32 7.46 5.99
CA PRO A 62 15.52 8.59 6.86
C PRO A 62 14.25 9.45 6.95
N ILE A 63 13.87 9.83 8.17
CA ILE A 63 12.84 10.84 8.39
C ILE A 63 13.44 12.20 8.02
N ARG A 64 13.16 12.66 6.80
CA ARG A 64 13.27 14.08 6.45
C ARG A 64 11.88 14.60 6.09
N LEU A 65 11.07 14.82 7.12
CA LEU A 65 9.90 15.67 7.03
C LEU A 65 10.40 17.11 7.21
N THR A 66 10.86 17.74 6.14
CA THR A 66 11.06 19.20 6.16
C THR A 66 9.68 19.84 6.16
N PRO A 67 9.28 20.60 7.19
CA PRO A 67 8.15 21.49 7.08
C PRO A 67 8.55 22.69 6.21
N ASP A 68 7.71 23.05 5.25
CA ASP A 68 7.70 24.40 4.67
C ASP A 68 7.08 25.39 5.68
#